data_AF-A0A964R542-F1
#
_entry.id   AF-A0A964R542-F1
#
_cell.length_a   1.000
_cell.length_b   1.000
_cell.length_c   1.000
_cell.angle_alpha   90.00
_cell.angle_beta   90.00
_cell.angle_gamma   90.00
#
_symmetry.space_group_name_H-M   'P 1'
#
loop_
_entity.id
_entity.type
_entity.pdbx_description
1 polymer ?
#
loop_
_entity_poly.entity_id
_entity_poly.type
_entity_poly.pdbx_seq_one_letter_code
_entity_poly.pdbx_strand_id
1 'polypeptide(L)'
;MARVYSVLAASWLLGAVAIDAGAAALPRKLASSVERLKAVGPEGQGNAAAQAAWNEVAKAKASQIPELLVAMDGANDYALNWMRAAIETAVQRESAAGAKLSLKSLEAILRDTRHHARGRRLAFELIQKLDASRAQAMLPDFLQDPGSELRREAVAQLMTRAAGQTNAAKATAVTTYRQALGFSREADQIEDIAKRLLDLGDKVDLAKTFGWVSKWQLIGPFDNAGEVGFAKVYPPEERLDLTAELAGKSGSVKWFPYETRSEYGLVDFNQAISSLKGVAGYATAEFWSDSARSAQVRLGCKNGWKIWVNGTLVFGRDEYHRSAEIDQYRMPVSLKAGKNILLVKCTQNEQTQDWTKEWEFQLRVTDEQGTPIVSTR
;
A
#
# COMPACT_ATOMS: atom_id res chain seq x y z
N MET A 1 -62.34 -5.47 -27.11
CA MET A 1 -61.16 -5.68 -27.97
C MET A 1 -59.90 -5.55 -27.12
N ALA A 2 -59.43 -6.66 -26.55
CA ALA A 2 -58.18 -6.69 -25.79
C ALA A 2 -57.03 -6.99 -26.77
N ARG A 3 -56.04 -6.10 -26.86
CA ARG A 3 -54.83 -6.32 -27.67
C ARG A 3 -53.80 -7.09 -26.85
N VAL A 4 -53.58 -8.33 -27.26
CA VAL A 4 -52.45 -9.17 -26.85
C VAL A 4 -51.23 -8.68 -27.62
N TYR A 5 -50.18 -8.25 -26.92
CA TYR A 5 -48.86 -7.98 -27.52
C TYR A 5 -47.92 -9.15 -27.20
N SER A 6 -47.42 -9.73 -28.28
CA SER A 6 -46.52 -10.89 -28.34
C SER A 6 -45.15 -10.59 -27.72
N VAL A 7 -44.66 -11.51 -26.89
CA VAL A 7 -43.29 -11.51 -26.34
C VAL A 7 -42.33 -12.00 -27.42
N LEU A 8 -41.42 -11.15 -27.87
CA LEU A 8 -40.25 -11.53 -28.69
C LEU A 8 -39.10 -11.89 -27.75
N ALA A 9 -38.78 -13.19 -27.69
CA ALA A 9 -37.61 -13.70 -26.99
C ALA A 9 -36.35 -13.42 -27.82
N ALA A 10 -35.50 -12.49 -27.35
CA ALA A 10 -34.18 -12.26 -27.91
C ALA A 10 -33.23 -13.40 -27.47
N SER A 11 -32.88 -14.26 -28.42
CA SER A 11 -31.89 -15.32 -28.22
C SER A 11 -30.48 -14.72 -28.23
N TRP A 12 -29.81 -14.75 -27.09
CA TRP A 12 -28.40 -14.40 -26.98
C TRP A 12 -27.54 -15.56 -27.50
N LEU A 13 -26.99 -15.41 -28.69
CA LEU A 13 -25.89 -16.24 -29.20
C LEU A 13 -24.64 -15.94 -28.36
N LEU A 14 -24.35 -16.82 -27.40
CA LEU A 14 -23.04 -16.90 -26.74
C LEU A 14 -22.00 -17.31 -27.78
N GLY A 15 -21.29 -16.33 -28.32
CA GLY A 15 -20.06 -16.57 -29.07
C GLY A 15 -19.05 -17.21 -28.13
N ALA A 16 -18.71 -18.47 -28.40
CA ALA A 16 -17.60 -19.13 -27.73
C ALA A 16 -16.31 -18.36 -28.04
N VAL A 17 -15.80 -17.65 -27.04
CA VAL A 17 -14.44 -17.13 -27.06
C VAL A 17 -13.52 -18.35 -27.10
N ALA A 18 -12.79 -18.50 -28.20
CA ALA A 18 -11.71 -19.46 -28.30
C ALA A 18 -10.69 -19.16 -27.20
N ILE A 19 -10.63 -20.05 -26.21
CA ILE A 19 -9.56 -20.07 -25.20
C ILE A 19 -8.30 -20.41 -25.98
N ASP A 20 -7.39 -19.46 -26.08
CA ASP A 20 -6.08 -19.67 -26.68
C ASP A 20 -5.35 -20.77 -25.88
N ALA A 21 -5.12 -21.89 -26.54
CA ALA A 21 -4.50 -23.07 -25.96
C ALA A 21 -2.98 -22.88 -25.92
N GLY A 22 -2.40 -22.82 -24.73
CA GLY A 22 -0.94 -22.76 -24.61
C GLY A 22 -0.33 -22.60 -23.21
N ALA A 23 -0.96 -23.08 -22.15
CA ALA A 23 -0.29 -23.32 -20.87
C ALA A 23 -0.33 -24.82 -20.57
N ALA A 24 0.82 -25.47 -20.51
CA ALA A 24 0.86 -26.90 -20.20
C ALA A 24 0.65 -27.06 -18.69
N ALA A 25 -0.47 -27.66 -18.27
CA ALA A 25 -0.72 -27.89 -16.85
C ALA A 25 0.48 -28.58 -16.17
N LEU A 26 0.86 -28.11 -14.97
CA LEU A 26 1.93 -28.72 -14.19
C LEU A 26 1.66 -30.23 -14.03
N PRO A 27 2.68 -31.11 -14.17
CA PRO A 27 2.50 -32.53 -13.91
C PRO A 27 1.93 -32.75 -12.51
N ARG A 28 1.03 -33.72 -12.35
CA ARG A 28 0.28 -33.95 -11.09
C ARG A 28 1.14 -33.92 -9.83
N LYS A 29 2.32 -34.55 -9.87
CA LYS A 29 3.27 -34.57 -8.74
C LYS A 29 3.77 -33.17 -8.40
N LEU A 30 4.14 -32.39 -9.41
CA LEU A 30 4.63 -31.02 -9.23
C LEU A 30 3.50 -30.09 -8.75
N ALA A 31 2.31 -30.21 -9.34
CA ALA A 31 1.12 -29.47 -8.88
C ALA A 31 0.80 -29.75 -7.40
N SER A 32 0.82 -31.03 -6.98
CA SER A 32 0.61 -31.41 -5.57
C SER A 32 1.69 -30.84 -4.64
N SER A 33 2.93 -30.74 -5.10
CA SER A 33 3.99 -30.08 -4.31
C SER A 33 3.77 -28.57 -4.19
N VAL A 34 3.31 -27.90 -5.25
CA VAL A 34 2.96 -26.48 -5.18
C VAL A 34 1.85 -26.23 -4.16
N GLU A 35 0.79 -27.04 -4.15
CA GLU A 35 -0.30 -26.89 -3.17
C GLU A 35 0.19 -27.07 -1.72
N ARG A 36 1.17 -27.96 -1.48
CA ARG A 36 1.80 -28.09 -0.16
C ARG A 36 2.63 -26.87 0.23
N LEU A 37 3.26 -26.19 -0.72
CA LEU A 37 3.94 -24.92 -0.45
C LEU A 37 2.93 -23.80 -0.14
N LYS A 38 1.80 -23.75 -0.85
CA LYS A 38 0.72 -22.77 -0.60
C LYS A 38 0.07 -22.92 0.77
N ALA A 39 0.09 -24.12 1.33
CA ALA A 39 -0.45 -24.42 2.65
C ALA A 39 0.41 -23.91 3.83
N VAL A 40 1.59 -23.33 3.57
CA VAL A 40 2.41 -22.73 4.62
C VAL A 40 1.68 -21.54 5.23
N GLY A 41 1.65 -21.47 6.56
CA GLY A 41 0.96 -20.44 7.32
C GLY A 41 1.81 -19.85 8.45
N PRO A 42 1.19 -19.00 9.30
CA PRO A 42 1.87 -18.42 10.46
C PRO A 42 2.35 -19.50 11.44
N GLU A 43 3.31 -19.12 12.29
CA GLU A 43 3.84 -19.98 13.37
C GLU A 43 4.40 -21.34 12.90
N GLY A 44 4.86 -21.41 11.65
CA GLY A 44 5.46 -22.60 11.07
C GLY A 44 4.47 -23.68 10.62
N GLN A 45 3.17 -23.36 10.58
CA GLN A 45 2.15 -24.25 10.04
C GLN A 45 2.52 -24.70 8.62
N GLY A 46 2.51 -26.01 8.37
CA GLY A 46 2.79 -26.58 7.05
C GLY A 46 4.27 -26.72 6.68
N ASN A 47 5.21 -26.20 7.47
CA ASN A 47 6.64 -26.16 7.11
C ASN A 47 7.25 -27.54 6.81
N ALA A 48 6.95 -28.58 7.61
CA ALA A 48 7.51 -29.92 7.39
C ALA A 48 7.08 -30.51 6.03
N ALA A 49 5.80 -30.37 5.68
CA ALA A 49 5.28 -30.81 4.38
C ALA A 49 5.86 -29.95 3.24
N ALA A 50 6.01 -28.64 3.47
CA ALA A 50 6.59 -27.72 2.51
C ALA A 50 8.06 -28.03 2.21
N GLN A 51 8.87 -28.39 3.22
CA GLN A 51 10.27 -28.76 3.01
C GLN A 51 10.42 -29.98 2.10
N ALA A 52 9.58 -31.00 2.27
CA ALA A 52 9.56 -32.16 1.37
C ALA A 52 9.09 -31.78 -0.05
N ALA A 53 8.06 -30.95 -0.16
CA ALA A 53 7.52 -30.49 -1.43
C ALA A 53 8.48 -29.56 -2.20
N TRP A 54 9.24 -28.73 -1.47
CA TRP A 54 10.19 -27.77 -2.02
C TRP A 54 11.24 -28.46 -2.90
N ASN A 55 11.76 -29.61 -2.44
CA ASN A 55 12.72 -30.40 -3.21
C ASN A 55 12.18 -30.88 -4.57
N GLU A 56 10.87 -31.09 -4.69
CA GLU A 56 10.24 -31.46 -5.96
C GLU A 56 10.09 -30.24 -6.88
N VAL A 57 9.69 -29.09 -6.33
CA VAL A 57 9.57 -27.84 -7.10
C VAL A 57 10.93 -27.33 -7.57
N ALA A 58 11.95 -27.40 -6.71
CA ALA A 58 13.33 -27.06 -7.04
C ALA A 58 13.93 -27.99 -8.12
N LYS A 59 13.30 -29.13 -8.40
CA LYS A 59 13.68 -30.04 -9.48
C LYS A 59 12.90 -29.83 -10.78
N ALA A 60 12.03 -28.83 -10.86
CA ALA A 60 11.27 -28.53 -12.06
C ALA A 60 12.18 -28.24 -13.27
N LYS A 61 11.69 -28.57 -14.47
CA LYS A 61 12.38 -28.32 -15.73
C LYS A 61 12.19 -26.90 -16.20
N ALA A 62 13.09 -26.41 -17.06
CA ALA A 62 13.00 -25.07 -17.65
C ALA A 62 11.64 -24.79 -18.30
N SER A 63 11.04 -25.80 -18.92
CA SER A 63 9.71 -25.71 -19.55
C SER A 63 8.53 -25.58 -18.57
N GLN A 64 8.75 -25.79 -17.27
CA GLN A 64 7.71 -25.73 -16.23
C GLN A 64 7.81 -24.45 -15.38
N ILE A 65 8.88 -23.67 -15.55
CA ILE A 65 9.10 -22.42 -14.80
C ILE A 65 7.97 -21.41 -15.03
N PRO A 66 7.47 -21.17 -16.27
CA PRO A 66 6.35 -20.26 -16.48
C PRO A 66 5.12 -20.62 -15.64
N GLU A 67 4.73 -21.88 -15.63
CA GLU A 67 3.57 -22.33 -14.87
C GLU A 67 3.80 -22.31 -13.35
N LEU A 68 5.03 -22.45 -12.88
CA LEU A 68 5.36 -22.24 -11.47
C LEU A 68 5.25 -20.77 -11.03
N LEU A 69 5.60 -19.83 -11.92
CA LEU A 69 5.39 -18.39 -11.67
C LEU A 69 3.90 -18.07 -11.58
N VAL A 70 3.09 -18.58 -12.52
CA VAL A 70 1.62 -18.47 -12.47
C VAL A 70 1.07 -19.12 -11.21
N ALA A 71 1.63 -20.25 -10.79
CA ALA A 71 1.16 -20.92 -9.58
C ALA A 71 1.42 -20.12 -8.30
N MET A 72 2.20 -19.03 -8.32
CA MET A 72 2.28 -18.10 -7.18
C MET A 72 0.96 -17.34 -6.93
N ASP A 73 0.02 -17.37 -7.86
CA ASP A 73 -1.31 -16.80 -7.70
C ASP A 73 -2.05 -17.45 -6.52
N GLY A 74 -2.66 -16.59 -5.68
CA GLY A 74 -3.40 -16.99 -4.48
C GLY A 74 -2.53 -17.49 -3.31
N ALA A 75 -1.21 -17.47 -3.43
CA ALA A 75 -0.32 -17.79 -2.32
C ALA A 75 -0.25 -16.64 -1.30
N ASN A 76 -0.16 -16.98 -0.01
CA ASN A 76 0.11 -16.00 1.04
C ASN A 76 1.61 -15.63 1.11
N ASP A 77 1.96 -14.61 1.89
CA ASP A 77 3.34 -14.11 2.02
C ASP A 77 4.37 -15.16 2.45
N TYR A 78 3.99 -16.09 3.34
CA TYR A 78 4.87 -17.16 3.79
C TYR A 78 5.14 -18.14 2.65
N ALA A 79 4.09 -18.58 1.97
CA ALA A 79 4.17 -19.51 0.84
C ALA A 79 4.99 -18.93 -0.33
N LEU A 80 4.81 -17.64 -0.64
CA LEU A 80 5.54 -16.97 -1.72
C LEU A 80 7.06 -17.02 -1.53
N ASN A 81 7.55 -16.96 -0.28
CA ASN A 81 8.98 -17.08 0.01
C ASN A 81 9.50 -18.48 -0.31
N TRP A 82 8.77 -19.52 0.09
CA TRP A 82 9.11 -20.91 -0.25
C TRP A 82 9.10 -21.15 -1.75
N MET A 83 8.05 -20.68 -2.44
CA MET A 83 7.90 -20.86 -3.89
C MET A 83 9.00 -20.14 -4.66
N ARG A 84 9.29 -18.87 -4.33
CA ARG A 84 10.35 -18.10 -4.97
C ARG A 84 11.71 -18.80 -4.87
N ALA A 85 12.09 -19.22 -3.66
CA ALA A 85 13.36 -19.93 -3.45
C ALA A 85 13.45 -21.25 -4.26
N ALA A 86 12.34 -21.99 -4.36
CA ALA A 86 12.29 -23.23 -5.15
C ALA A 86 12.45 -22.94 -6.65
N ILE A 87 11.74 -21.93 -7.16
CA ILE A 87 11.77 -21.53 -8.56
C ILE A 87 13.17 -21.03 -8.94
N GLU A 88 13.78 -20.18 -8.11
CA GLU A 88 15.15 -19.69 -8.34
C GLU A 88 16.17 -20.83 -8.37
N THR A 89 16.02 -21.82 -7.47
CA THR A 89 16.87 -23.02 -7.46
C THR A 89 16.70 -23.84 -8.74
N ALA A 90 15.47 -24.05 -9.19
CA ALA A 90 15.18 -24.76 -10.43
C ALA A 90 15.76 -24.02 -11.64
N VAL A 91 15.58 -22.69 -11.72
CA VAL A 91 16.16 -21.84 -12.76
C VAL A 91 17.68 -21.94 -12.78
N GLN A 92 18.34 -21.81 -11.63
CA GLN A 92 19.80 -21.87 -11.53
C GLN A 92 20.32 -23.23 -12.03
N ARG A 93 19.70 -24.33 -11.57
CA ARG A 93 20.07 -25.69 -11.99
C ARG A 93 19.90 -25.91 -13.49
N GLU A 94 18.75 -25.53 -14.04
CA GLU A 94 18.46 -25.70 -15.47
C GLU A 94 19.36 -24.83 -16.34
N SER A 95 19.67 -23.61 -15.89
CA SER A 95 20.62 -22.71 -16.57
C SER A 95 22.04 -23.28 -16.57
N ALA A 96 22.49 -23.84 -15.44
CA ALA A 96 23.77 -24.54 -15.35
C ALA A 96 23.84 -25.79 -16.25
N ALA A 97 22.69 -26.42 -16.52
CA ALA A 97 22.56 -27.53 -17.47
C ALA A 97 22.41 -27.06 -18.93
N GLY A 98 22.49 -25.75 -19.22
CA GLY A 98 22.39 -25.19 -20.56
C GLY A 98 20.96 -25.06 -21.11
N ALA A 99 19.94 -25.32 -20.29
CA ALA A 99 18.55 -25.15 -20.70
C ALA A 99 18.21 -23.65 -20.81
N LYS A 100 17.39 -23.30 -21.80
CA LYS A 100 16.93 -21.93 -22.02
C LYS A 100 15.48 -21.76 -21.60
N LEU A 101 15.20 -20.71 -20.85
CA LEU A 101 13.83 -20.30 -20.53
C LEU A 101 13.18 -19.61 -21.74
N SER A 102 11.87 -19.77 -21.87
CA SER A 102 11.09 -19.10 -22.91
C SER A 102 10.86 -17.63 -22.56
N LEU A 103 11.59 -16.72 -23.22
CA LEU A 103 11.37 -15.27 -23.09
C LEU A 103 9.91 -14.90 -23.38
N LYS A 104 9.31 -15.48 -24.42
CA LYS A 104 7.90 -15.24 -24.79
C LYS A 104 6.95 -15.56 -23.63
N SER A 105 7.16 -16.68 -22.94
CA SER A 105 6.30 -17.10 -21.83
C SER A 105 6.49 -16.19 -20.61
N LEU A 106 7.73 -15.79 -20.30
CA LEU A 106 8.01 -14.86 -19.22
C LEU A 106 7.39 -13.47 -19.48
N GLU A 107 7.48 -12.97 -20.72
CA GLU A 107 6.87 -11.69 -21.11
C GLU A 107 5.34 -11.73 -20.99
N ALA A 108 4.71 -12.85 -21.37
CA ALA A 108 3.26 -13.01 -21.24
C ALA A 108 2.81 -12.92 -19.77
N ILE A 109 3.51 -13.61 -18.87
CA ILE A 109 3.22 -13.58 -17.42
C ILE A 109 3.47 -12.18 -16.86
N LEU A 110 4.60 -11.56 -17.22
CA LEU A 110 4.95 -10.23 -16.75
C LEU A 110 3.89 -9.18 -17.14
N ARG A 111 3.32 -9.27 -18.35
CA ARG A 111 2.34 -8.29 -18.84
C ARG A 111 0.92 -8.49 -18.29
N ASP A 112 0.58 -9.68 -17.82
CA ASP A 112 -0.74 -9.96 -17.27
C ASP A 112 -0.83 -9.53 -15.79
N THR A 113 -1.47 -8.39 -15.54
CA THR A 113 -1.62 -7.80 -14.21
C THR A 113 -2.55 -8.59 -13.28
N ARG A 114 -3.21 -9.64 -13.77
CA ARG A 114 -4.02 -10.56 -12.94
C ARG A 114 -3.15 -11.54 -12.15
N HIS A 115 -1.91 -11.79 -12.60
CA HIS A 115 -0.96 -12.61 -11.87
C HIS A 115 -0.39 -11.88 -10.66
N HIS A 116 0.05 -12.65 -9.67
CA HIS A 116 0.61 -12.16 -8.43
C HIS A 116 1.84 -11.27 -8.68
N ALA A 117 1.89 -10.10 -8.04
CA ALA A 117 2.95 -9.11 -8.25
C ALA A 117 4.37 -9.68 -8.09
N ARG A 118 4.62 -10.51 -7.05
CA ARG A 118 5.93 -11.17 -6.86
C ARG A 118 6.29 -12.18 -7.96
N GLY A 119 5.30 -12.87 -8.54
CA GLY A 119 5.53 -13.78 -9.68
C GLY A 119 5.92 -12.99 -10.94
N ARG A 120 5.23 -11.88 -11.18
CA ARG A 120 5.55 -10.93 -12.27
C ARG A 120 6.91 -10.28 -12.08
N ARG A 121 7.27 -9.86 -10.86
CA ARG A 121 8.61 -9.33 -10.54
C ARG A 121 9.70 -10.38 -10.82
N LEU A 122 9.51 -11.61 -10.37
CA LEU A 122 10.47 -12.68 -10.67
C LEU A 122 10.56 -12.96 -12.18
N ALA A 123 9.46 -12.92 -12.92
CA ALA A 123 9.48 -13.01 -14.39
C ALA A 123 10.34 -11.90 -15.01
N PHE A 124 10.19 -10.65 -14.55
CA PHE A 124 11.01 -9.52 -15.02
C PHE A 124 12.51 -9.72 -14.73
N GLU A 125 12.87 -10.17 -13.53
CA GLU A 125 14.26 -10.44 -13.17
C GLU A 125 14.88 -11.56 -14.02
N LEU A 126 14.08 -12.58 -14.36
CA LEU A 126 14.51 -13.63 -15.28
C LEU A 126 14.72 -13.09 -16.70
N ILE A 127 13.81 -12.25 -17.21
CA ILE A 127 13.99 -11.58 -18.51
C ILE A 127 15.25 -10.73 -18.48
N GLN A 128 15.48 -9.96 -17.42
CA GLN A 128 16.67 -9.11 -17.28
C GLN A 128 17.98 -9.92 -17.33
N LYS A 129 18.01 -11.11 -16.71
CA LYS A 129 19.17 -12.03 -16.77
C LYS A 129 19.38 -12.64 -18.16
N LEU A 130 18.31 -12.87 -18.91
CA LEU A 130 18.36 -13.49 -20.24
C LEU A 130 18.63 -12.47 -21.36
N ASP A 131 18.03 -11.29 -21.27
CA ASP A 131 18.12 -10.18 -22.22
C ASP A 131 17.84 -8.85 -21.48
N ALA A 132 18.93 -8.23 -21.00
CA ALA A 132 18.86 -6.97 -20.26
C ALA A 132 18.29 -5.82 -21.11
N SER A 133 18.59 -5.77 -22.41
CA SER A 133 18.10 -4.73 -23.32
C SER A 133 16.60 -4.84 -23.51
N ARG A 134 16.08 -6.07 -23.65
CA ARG A 134 14.64 -6.33 -23.73
C ARG A 134 13.94 -5.93 -22.44
N ALA A 135 14.45 -6.31 -21.27
CA ALA A 135 13.87 -5.91 -19.99
C ALA A 135 13.81 -4.38 -19.84
N GLN A 136 14.90 -3.68 -20.17
CA GLN A 136 14.96 -2.22 -20.11
C GLN A 136 13.94 -1.54 -21.04
N ALA A 137 13.72 -2.10 -22.24
CA ALA A 137 12.73 -1.57 -23.18
C ALA A 137 11.28 -1.73 -22.70
N MET A 138 11.01 -2.66 -21.77
CA MET A 138 9.67 -2.91 -21.23
C MET A 138 9.31 -2.02 -20.02
N LEU A 139 10.30 -1.48 -19.30
CA LEU A 139 10.07 -0.71 -18.08
C LEU A 139 9.06 0.44 -18.20
N PRO A 140 9.01 1.22 -19.30
CA PRO A 140 8.02 2.28 -19.44
C PRO A 140 6.56 1.80 -19.34
N ASP A 141 6.28 0.55 -19.70
CA ASP A 141 4.94 -0.05 -19.63
C ASP A 141 4.46 -0.25 -18.17
N PHE A 142 5.37 -0.22 -17.20
CA PHE A 142 5.09 -0.51 -15.79
C PHE A 142 4.97 0.74 -14.90
N LEU A 143 4.95 1.95 -15.46
CA LEU A 143 4.80 3.19 -14.67
C LEU A 143 3.50 3.27 -13.86
N GLN A 144 2.46 2.55 -14.28
CA GLN A 144 1.17 2.44 -13.56
C GLN A 144 0.92 1.04 -13.01
N ASP A 145 1.95 0.19 -12.97
CA ASP A 145 1.80 -1.20 -12.60
C ASP A 145 1.19 -1.37 -11.21
N PRO A 146 0.22 -2.28 -10.98
CA PRO A 146 -0.34 -2.49 -9.65
C PRO A 146 0.67 -3.10 -8.66
N GLY A 147 1.73 -3.76 -9.13
CA GLY A 147 2.83 -4.25 -8.31
C GLY A 147 3.86 -3.14 -8.06
N SER A 148 4.08 -2.82 -6.78
CA SER A 148 4.98 -1.74 -6.36
C SER A 148 6.41 -1.91 -6.89
N GLU A 149 6.95 -3.12 -6.87
CA GLU A 149 8.34 -3.39 -7.28
C GLU A 149 8.60 -3.11 -8.78
N LEU A 150 7.64 -3.41 -9.66
CA LEU A 150 7.77 -3.11 -11.10
C LEU A 150 7.60 -1.61 -11.36
N ARG A 151 6.63 -0.99 -10.69
CA ARG A 151 6.43 0.46 -10.75
C ARG A 151 7.67 1.22 -10.29
N ARG A 152 8.25 0.82 -9.16
CA ARG A 152 9.45 1.44 -8.58
C ARG A 152 10.62 1.39 -9.56
N GLU A 153 10.82 0.27 -10.24
CA GLU A 153 11.86 0.08 -11.26
C GLU A 153 11.64 0.99 -12.48
N ALA A 154 10.40 1.10 -12.96
CA ALA A 154 10.03 1.99 -14.05
C ALA A 154 10.28 3.46 -13.70
N VAL A 155 9.94 3.88 -12.49
CA VAL A 155 10.22 5.23 -11.98
C VAL A 155 11.73 5.45 -11.85
N ALA A 156 12.50 4.47 -11.38
CA ALA A 156 13.95 4.57 -11.30
C ALA A 156 14.61 4.76 -12.68
N GLN A 157 14.05 4.16 -13.74
CA GLN A 157 14.48 4.43 -15.12
C GLN A 157 14.25 5.89 -15.53
N LEU A 158 13.10 6.47 -15.19
CA LEU A 158 12.84 7.90 -15.41
C LEU A 158 13.82 8.78 -14.63
N MET A 159 14.12 8.45 -13.38
CA MET A 159 15.09 9.18 -12.56
C MET A 159 16.50 9.13 -13.19
N THR A 160 16.92 7.95 -13.67
CA THR A 160 18.21 7.78 -14.35
C THR A 160 18.27 8.61 -15.63
N ARG A 161 17.20 8.61 -16.42
CA ARG A 161 17.08 9.45 -17.61
C ARG A 161 17.15 10.94 -17.27
N ALA A 162 16.45 11.38 -16.23
CA ALA A 162 16.44 12.77 -15.78
C ALA A 162 17.83 13.22 -15.30
N ALA A 163 18.56 12.35 -14.58
CA ALA A 163 19.93 12.61 -14.16
C ALA A 163 20.89 12.81 -15.36
N GLY A 164 20.68 12.11 -16.47
CA GLY A 164 21.45 12.30 -17.71
C GLY A 164 21.17 13.61 -18.46
N GLN A 165 20.14 14.38 -18.07
CA GLN A 165 19.69 15.60 -18.76
C GLN A 165 20.15 16.90 -18.08
N THR A 166 20.75 16.84 -16.89
CA THR A 166 20.93 18.01 -16.00
C THR A 166 21.90 19.07 -16.51
N ASN A 167 22.84 18.74 -17.40
CA ASN A 167 23.88 19.68 -17.85
C ASN A 167 23.39 20.64 -18.95
N ALA A 168 22.84 20.12 -20.05
CA ALA A 168 22.45 20.92 -21.22
C ALA A 168 20.93 21.13 -21.35
N ALA A 169 20.13 20.48 -20.51
CA ALA A 169 18.67 20.42 -20.66
C ALA A 169 17.96 20.43 -19.30
N LYS A 170 18.32 21.39 -18.43
CA LYS A 170 17.74 21.55 -17.09
C LYS A 170 16.20 21.48 -17.09
N ALA A 171 15.53 22.18 -18.01
CA ALA A 171 14.07 22.15 -18.13
C ALA A 171 13.53 20.75 -18.47
N THR A 172 14.25 20.00 -19.30
CA THR A 172 13.92 18.60 -19.65
C THR A 172 14.12 17.68 -18.46
N ALA A 173 15.18 17.86 -17.68
CA ALA A 173 15.42 17.11 -16.44
C ALA A 173 14.29 17.33 -15.43
N VAL A 174 13.89 18.59 -15.21
CA VAL A 174 12.76 18.96 -14.35
C VAL A 174 11.48 18.27 -14.83
N THR A 175 11.18 18.32 -16.13
CA THR A 175 9.99 17.68 -16.71
C THR A 175 9.99 16.17 -16.45
N THR A 176 11.14 15.51 -16.66
CA THR A 176 11.27 14.05 -16.47
C THR A 176 11.17 13.66 -14.99
N TYR A 177 11.76 14.44 -14.07
CA TYR A 177 11.59 14.21 -12.63
C TYR A 177 10.15 14.46 -12.16
N ARG A 178 9.46 15.47 -12.68
CA ARG A 178 8.03 15.70 -12.40
C ARG A 178 7.16 14.54 -12.90
N GLN A 179 7.49 13.98 -14.06
CA GLN A 179 6.86 12.76 -14.55
C GLN A 179 7.10 11.58 -13.59
N ALA A 180 8.37 11.37 -13.18
CA ALA A 180 8.71 10.32 -12.21
C ALA A 180 7.91 10.46 -10.91
N LEU A 181 7.85 11.68 -10.35
CA LEU A 181 7.12 12.00 -9.13
C LEU A 181 5.63 11.63 -9.21
N GLY A 182 4.99 11.84 -10.38
CA GLY A 182 3.58 11.50 -10.58
C GLY A 182 3.27 9.99 -10.49
N PHE A 183 4.26 9.15 -10.78
CA PHE A 183 4.15 7.69 -10.72
C PHE A 183 4.70 7.10 -9.41
N SER A 184 5.54 7.82 -8.67
CA SER A 184 6.08 7.38 -7.39
C SER A 184 4.99 7.14 -6.33
N ARG A 185 5.20 6.13 -5.48
CA ARG A 185 4.30 5.81 -4.35
C ARG A 185 5.02 5.59 -3.03
N GLU A 186 6.30 5.23 -3.08
CA GLU A 186 7.15 4.98 -1.92
C GLU A 186 7.78 6.28 -1.43
N ALA A 187 7.86 6.46 -0.11
CA ALA A 187 8.29 7.71 0.50
C ALA A 187 9.75 8.07 0.17
N ASP A 188 10.66 7.10 0.26
CA ASP A 188 12.07 7.25 -0.09
C ASP A 188 12.27 7.75 -1.54
N GLN A 189 11.52 7.18 -2.48
CA GLN A 189 11.59 7.54 -3.89
C GLN A 189 10.98 8.92 -4.16
N ILE A 190 9.87 9.26 -3.49
CA ILE A 190 9.26 10.60 -3.57
C ILE A 190 10.23 11.66 -3.03
N GLU A 191 10.85 11.40 -1.89
CA GLU A 191 11.81 12.29 -1.23
C GLU A 191 13.07 12.50 -2.09
N ASP A 192 13.64 11.43 -2.66
CA ASP A 192 14.81 11.56 -3.55
C ASP A 192 14.47 12.40 -4.79
N ILE A 193 13.31 12.16 -5.42
CA ILE A 193 12.87 12.97 -6.57
C ILE A 193 12.63 14.43 -6.16
N ALA A 194 11.98 14.67 -5.01
CA ALA A 194 11.73 16.01 -4.51
C ALA A 194 13.03 16.77 -4.23
N LYS A 195 14.03 16.10 -3.64
CA LYS A 195 15.37 16.66 -3.43
C LYS A 195 16.04 17.01 -4.75
N ARG A 196 16.02 16.12 -5.74
CA ARG A 196 16.60 16.37 -7.07
C ARG A 196 15.91 17.52 -7.81
N LEU A 197 14.59 17.64 -7.68
CA LEU A 197 13.84 18.77 -8.22
C LEU A 197 14.23 20.09 -7.53
N LEU A 198 14.39 20.06 -6.21
CA LEU A 198 14.84 21.23 -5.44
C LEU A 198 16.24 21.68 -5.86
N ASP A 199 17.17 20.76 -6.08
CA ASP A 199 18.53 21.07 -6.59
C ASP A 199 18.47 21.74 -7.98
N LEU A 200 17.43 21.46 -8.76
CA LEU A 200 17.13 22.11 -10.04
C LEU A 200 16.29 23.40 -9.87
N GLY A 201 16.03 23.86 -8.66
CA GLY A 201 15.25 25.07 -8.36
C GLY A 201 13.74 24.89 -8.53
N ASP A 202 13.25 23.66 -8.56
CA ASP A 202 11.83 23.35 -8.68
C ASP A 202 11.30 22.75 -7.37
N LYS A 203 10.59 23.56 -6.58
CA LYS A 203 10.11 23.14 -5.26
C LYS A 203 8.94 22.17 -5.38
N VAL A 204 9.02 21.04 -4.67
CA VAL A 204 7.90 20.10 -4.51
C VAL A 204 7.14 20.41 -3.23
N ASP A 205 5.82 20.46 -3.32
CA ASP A 205 4.94 20.44 -2.16
C ASP A 205 4.77 18.98 -1.72
N LEU A 206 5.58 18.54 -0.77
CA LEU A 206 5.54 17.17 -0.25
C LEU A 206 4.20 16.86 0.41
N ALA A 207 3.61 17.82 1.13
CA ALA A 207 2.36 17.59 1.83
C ALA A 207 1.22 17.26 0.85
N LYS A 208 1.15 18.01 -0.26
CA LYS A 208 0.23 17.73 -1.36
C LYS A 208 0.58 16.45 -2.11
N THR A 209 1.87 16.18 -2.33
CA THR A 209 2.34 15.00 -3.07
C THR A 209 2.01 13.70 -2.33
N PHE A 210 2.17 13.68 -1.01
CA PHE A 210 1.77 12.54 -0.18
C PHE A 210 0.27 12.48 0.07
N GLY A 211 -0.45 13.61 -0.05
CA GLY A 211 -1.89 13.70 0.18
C GLY A 211 -2.28 13.66 1.65
N TRP A 212 -1.49 14.32 2.51
CA TRP A 212 -1.80 14.38 3.94
C TRP A 212 -3.11 15.11 4.20
N VAL A 213 -3.87 14.60 5.18
CA VAL A 213 -4.98 15.36 5.75
C VAL A 213 -4.38 16.42 6.67
N SER A 214 -4.45 17.69 6.27
CA SER A 214 -3.77 18.79 6.98
C SER A 214 -4.66 19.57 7.93
N LYS A 215 -5.98 19.59 7.69
CA LYS A 215 -6.95 20.38 8.45
C LYS A 215 -7.75 19.50 9.40
N TRP A 216 -7.73 19.87 10.67
CA TRP A 216 -8.31 19.11 11.77
C TRP A 216 -9.07 20.02 12.72
N GLN A 217 -10.01 19.43 13.45
CA GLN A 217 -10.47 19.94 14.74
C GLN A 217 -9.87 19.03 15.81
N LEU A 218 -9.24 19.60 16.83
CA LEU A 218 -8.65 18.86 17.93
C LEU A 218 -9.44 19.09 19.21
N ILE A 219 -9.43 18.09 20.10
CA ILE A 219 -9.95 18.21 21.46
C ILE A 219 -9.17 17.30 22.41
N GLY A 220 -8.94 17.81 23.63
CA GLY A 220 -8.17 17.13 24.66
C GLY A 220 -7.54 18.16 25.61
N PRO A 221 -6.78 17.71 26.62
CA PRO A 221 -6.48 16.31 26.92
C PRO A 221 -7.59 15.65 27.74
N PHE A 222 -7.92 14.41 27.41
CA PHE A 222 -8.67 13.48 28.24
C PHE A 222 -7.72 12.61 29.07
N ASP A 223 -8.26 11.89 30.04
CA ASP A 223 -7.46 11.03 30.90
C ASP A 223 -7.01 9.74 30.18
N ASN A 224 -5.74 9.40 30.35
CA ASN A 224 -5.16 8.11 29.97
C ASN A 224 -4.20 7.62 31.06
N ALA A 225 -4.47 7.98 32.33
CA ALA A 225 -3.67 7.50 33.44
C ALA A 225 -3.76 5.98 33.58
N GLY A 226 -2.63 5.29 33.70
CA GLY A 226 -2.56 3.82 33.67
C GLY A 226 -3.00 3.23 32.34
N GLU A 227 -2.84 3.96 31.24
CA GLU A 227 -3.21 3.55 29.87
C GLU A 227 -4.71 3.22 29.68
N VAL A 228 -5.57 3.55 30.65
CA VAL A 228 -7.01 3.26 30.62
C VAL A 228 -7.75 4.03 29.52
N GLY A 229 -7.18 5.16 29.11
CA GLY A 229 -7.76 6.07 28.15
C GLY A 229 -7.92 5.44 26.79
N PHE A 230 -7.09 4.47 26.39
CA PHE A 230 -7.26 3.74 25.14
C PHE A 230 -8.61 3.02 25.08
N ALA A 231 -8.89 2.18 26.09
CA ALA A 231 -10.11 1.37 26.16
C ALA A 231 -11.36 2.19 26.49
N LYS A 232 -11.22 3.21 27.36
CA LYS A 232 -12.33 4.08 27.77
C LYS A 232 -12.96 4.80 26.59
N VAL A 233 -14.29 4.74 26.52
CA VAL A 233 -15.09 5.48 25.54
C VAL A 233 -15.26 6.91 26.06
N TYR A 234 -14.83 7.88 25.26
CA TYR A 234 -15.07 9.31 25.51
C TYR A 234 -16.16 9.84 24.57
N PRO A 235 -16.82 10.96 24.92
CA PRO A 235 -17.94 11.49 24.12
C PRO A 235 -17.68 11.65 22.60
N PRO A 236 -16.47 12.04 22.13
CA PRO A 236 -16.18 12.10 20.70
C PRO A 236 -16.36 10.77 19.95
N GLU A 237 -16.25 9.62 20.62
CA GLU A 237 -16.44 8.29 20.03
C GLU A 237 -17.93 7.94 19.83
N GLU A 238 -18.83 8.54 20.62
CA GLU A 238 -20.27 8.27 20.57
C GLU A 238 -20.99 9.24 19.63
N ARG A 239 -20.68 10.53 19.75
CA ARG A 239 -21.29 11.59 18.94
C ARG A 239 -20.33 12.73 18.71
N LEU A 240 -20.07 13.02 17.44
CA LEU A 240 -19.30 14.21 17.06
C LEU A 240 -20.15 15.46 17.17
N ASP A 241 -19.89 16.26 18.20
CA ASP A 241 -20.49 17.58 18.44
C ASP A 241 -19.37 18.60 18.64
N LEU A 242 -19.07 19.38 17.60
CA LEU A 242 -17.99 20.36 17.60
C LEU A 242 -18.26 21.57 18.50
N THR A 243 -19.49 21.70 19.02
CA THR A 243 -19.87 22.82 19.91
C THR A 243 -19.82 22.45 21.39
N ALA A 244 -19.66 21.16 21.70
CA ALA A 244 -19.71 20.66 23.06
C ALA A 244 -18.52 21.11 23.91
N GLU A 245 -18.81 21.39 25.17
CA GLU A 245 -17.82 21.50 26.24
C GLU A 245 -17.80 20.17 27.00
N LEU A 246 -16.64 19.51 27.06
CA LEU A 246 -16.50 18.16 27.61
C LEU A 246 -15.57 18.16 28.82
N ALA A 247 -15.80 17.25 29.77
CA ALA A 247 -14.87 17.04 30.87
C ALA A 247 -13.56 16.39 30.37
N GLY A 248 -12.45 17.13 30.45
CA GLY A 248 -11.10 16.65 30.19
C GLY A 248 -10.37 16.24 31.48
N LYS A 249 -9.06 15.98 31.36
CA LYS A 249 -8.23 15.45 32.46
C LYS A 249 -8.12 16.40 33.66
N SER A 250 -7.98 17.70 33.39
CA SER A 250 -7.74 18.73 34.43
C SER A 250 -8.74 19.89 34.36
N GLY A 251 -9.88 19.71 33.67
CA GLY A 251 -10.88 20.74 33.44
C GLY A 251 -11.65 20.51 32.14
N SER A 252 -12.55 21.43 31.81
CA SER A 252 -13.32 21.38 30.56
C SER A 252 -12.43 21.57 29.33
N VAL A 253 -12.74 20.86 28.25
CA VAL A 253 -12.08 20.96 26.94
C VAL A 253 -13.12 21.20 25.84
N LYS A 254 -12.71 21.90 24.78
CA LYS A 254 -13.54 22.21 23.61
C LYS A 254 -12.79 21.86 22.34
N TRP A 255 -13.53 21.65 21.26
CA TRP A 255 -12.94 21.52 19.93
C TRP A 255 -12.35 22.85 19.49
N PHE A 256 -11.19 22.79 18.83
CA PHE A 256 -10.56 23.95 18.22
C PHE A 256 -9.90 23.57 16.87
N PRO A 257 -9.84 24.50 15.90
CA PRO A 257 -9.23 24.24 14.62
C PRO A 257 -7.71 24.10 14.76
N TYR A 258 -7.14 23.14 14.02
CA TYR A 258 -5.70 22.94 13.88
C TYR A 258 -5.38 22.62 12.43
N GLU A 259 -4.36 23.28 11.88
CA GLU A 259 -3.84 23.00 10.55
C GLU A 259 -2.34 22.75 10.66
N THR A 260 -1.91 21.54 10.32
CA THR A 260 -0.48 21.22 10.32
C THR A 260 0.22 21.89 9.15
N ARG A 261 1.41 22.42 9.42
CA ARG A 261 2.34 22.96 8.42
C ARG A 261 3.49 22.01 8.11
N SER A 262 3.46 20.80 8.68
CA SER A 262 4.46 19.78 8.42
C SER A 262 4.35 19.30 6.97
N GLU A 263 5.49 19.24 6.28
CA GLU A 263 5.59 18.63 4.94
C GLU A 263 5.21 17.13 4.96
N TYR A 264 5.25 16.51 6.14
CA TYR A 264 4.88 15.12 6.40
C TYR A 264 3.50 14.96 7.06
N GLY A 265 2.70 16.03 7.14
CA GLY A 265 1.32 15.93 7.65
C GLY A 265 1.22 15.58 9.13
N LEU A 266 2.28 15.84 9.90
CA LEU A 266 2.36 15.53 11.32
C LEU A 266 1.37 16.39 12.13
N VAL A 267 0.46 15.74 12.84
CA VAL A 267 -0.43 16.36 13.82
C VAL A 267 0.18 16.14 15.20
N ASP A 268 0.77 17.20 15.76
CA ASP A 268 1.44 17.16 17.07
C ASP A 268 0.53 17.78 18.15
N PHE A 269 -0.01 16.93 19.03
CA PHE A 269 -0.84 17.37 20.14
C PHE A 269 -0.03 18.06 21.25
N ASN A 270 1.28 17.78 21.38
CA ASN A 270 2.13 18.50 22.32
C ASN A 270 2.23 19.99 21.93
N GLN A 271 2.41 20.25 20.63
CA GLN A 271 2.42 21.61 20.09
C GLN A 271 1.04 22.28 20.19
N ALA A 272 -0.03 21.53 19.90
CA ALA A 272 -1.37 22.09 19.84
C ALA A 272 -2.02 22.33 21.21
N ILE A 273 -1.67 21.52 22.21
CA ILE A 273 -2.29 21.54 23.55
C ILE A 273 -1.22 21.83 24.60
N SER A 274 -0.42 20.82 24.92
CA SER A 274 0.69 20.89 25.88
C SER A 274 1.40 19.54 25.91
N SER A 275 2.68 19.51 26.28
CA SER A 275 3.42 18.27 26.47
C SER A 275 3.04 17.61 27.79
N LEU A 276 2.10 16.65 27.71
CA LEU A 276 1.50 15.98 28.86
C LEU A 276 1.65 14.46 28.77
N LYS A 277 1.49 13.79 29.91
CA LYS A 277 1.63 12.35 30.08
C LYS A 277 0.35 11.71 30.62
N GLY A 278 0.12 10.47 30.24
CA GLY A 278 -1.13 9.76 30.57
C GLY A 278 -2.35 10.52 30.05
N VAL A 279 -2.30 11.01 28.81
CA VAL A 279 -3.37 11.79 28.18
C VAL A 279 -3.89 11.12 26.91
N ALA A 280 -5.15 11.42 26.57
CA ALA A 280 -5.75 11.07 25.29
C ALA A 280 -6.24 12.34 24.59
N GLY A 281 -6.24 12.33 23.26
CA GLY A 281 -6.71 13.44 22.44
C GLY A 281 -7.38 12.91 21.20
N TYR A 282 -8.27 13.73 20.65
CA TYR A 282 -8.99 13.40 19.43
C TYR A 282 -8.73 14.45 18.37
N ALA A 283 -8.61 13.97 17.13
CA ALA A 283 -8.56 14.78 15.94
C ALA A 283 -9.66 14.33 14.99
N THR A 284 -10.48 15.26 14.51
CA THR A 284 -11.49 14.96 13.48
C THR A 284 -11.27 15.83 12.24
N ALA A 285 -11.51 15.26 11.07
CA ALA A 285 -11.44 15.97 9.80
C ALA A 285 -12.66 15.64 8.94
N GLU A 286 -13.18 16.65 8.23
CA GLU A 286 -14.06 16.40 7.10
C GLU A 286 -13.20 16.04 5.88
N PHE A 287 -13.57 14.97 5.18
CA PHE A 287 -12.88 14.50 3.99
C PHE A 287 -13.87 14.34 2.84
N TRP A 288 -13.69 15.09 1.75
CA TRP A 288 -14.65 15.14 0.65
C TRP A 288 -14.21 14.27 -0.52
N SER A 289 -14.97 13.21 -0.79
CA SER A 289 -14.76 12.35 -1.95
C SER A 289 -15.71 12.73 -3.09
N ASP A 290 -15.22 12.76 -4.32
CA ASP A 290 -16.02 13.05 -5.52
C ASP A 290 -17.01 11.92 -5.87
N SER A 291 -16.74 10.72 -5.38
CA SER A 291 -17.45 9.48 -5.73
C SER A 291 -17.45 8.51 -4.55
N ALA A 292 -18.39 7.58 -4.54
CA ALA A 292 -18.30 6.45 -3.62
C ALA A 292 -17.23 5.49 -4.14
N ARG A 293 -16.24 5.15 -3.32
CA ARG A 293 -15.09 4.34 -3.74
C ARG A 293 -14.41 3.60 -2.59
N SER A 294 -13.76 2.50 -2.93
CA SER A 294 -12.79 1.86 -2.04
C SER A 294 -11.57 2.77 -1.86
N ALA A 295 -11.06 2.83 -0.63
CA ALA A 295 -9.89 3.61 -0.27
C ALA A 295 -9.13 2.91 0.87
N GLN A 296 -7.99 3.48 1.24
CA GLN A 296 -7.27 3.16 2.46
C GLN A 296 -7.07 4.42 3.28
N VAL A 297 -7.35 4.32 4.58
CA VAL A 297 -6.78 5.27 5.56
C VAL A 297 -5.43 4.72 5.98
N ARG A 298 -4.39 5.54 5.85
CA ARG A 298 -3.03 5.15 6.20
C ARG A 298 -2.49 6.03 7.32
N LEU A 299 -1.91 5.40 8.33
CA LEU A 299 -1.47 6.03 9.57
C LEU A 299 -0.02 5.67 9.88
N GLY A 300 0.76 6.65 10.33
CA GLY A 300 1.96 6.45 11.13
C GLY A 300 1.77 7.08 12.51
N CYS A 301 2.11 6.34 13.57
CA CYS A 301 1.89 6.79 14.95
C CYS A 301 2.81 6.03 15.93
N LYS A 302 3.43 6.75 16.87
CA LYS A 302 4.25 6.15 17.95
C LYS A 302 3.45 5.85 19.22
N ASN A 303 2.21 6.29 19.25
CA ASN A 303 1.33 6.34 20.42
C ASN A 303 0.22 5.30 20.28
N GLY A 304 -0.55 5.03 21.34
CA GLY A 304 -1.77 4.24 21.19
C GLY A 304 -2.80 5.00 20.33
N TRP A 305 -3.57 4.29 19.51
CA TRP A 305 -4.48 4.96 18.56
C TRP A 305 -5.71 4.14 18.19
N LYS A 306 -6.79 4.85 17.84
CA LYS A 306 -8.01 4.30 17.23
C LYS A 306 -8.50 5.20 16.11
N ILE A 307 -9.08 4.62 15.07
CA ILE A 307 -9.62 5.36 13.92
C ILE A 307 -11.07 4.97 13.66
N TRP A 308 -11.90 5.97 13.43
CA TRP A 308 -13.26 5.82 12.93
C TRP A 308 -13.42 6.53 11.60
N VAL A 309 -14.24 5.95 10.72
CA VAL A 309 -14.69 6.58 9.48
C VAL A 309 -16.21 6.57 9.49
N ASN A 310 -16.81 7.75 9.33
CA ASN A 310 -18.26 7.95 9.35
C ASN A 310 -18.95 7.35 10.59
N GLY A 311 -18.30 7.47 11.76
CA GLY A 311 -18.80 6.95 13.04
C GLY A 311 -18.59 5.46 13.26
N THR A 312 -18.04 4.72 12.28
CA THR A 312 -17.74 3.29 12.44
C THR A 312 -16.27 3.10 12.81
N LEU A 313 -16.00 2.38 13.90
CA LEU A 313 -14.64 2.01 14.29
C LEU A 313 -14.03 1.13 13.20
N VAL A 314 -12.89 1.54 12.67
CA VAL A 314 -12.15 0.80 11.65
C VAL A 314 -11.17 -0.15 12.32
N PHE A 315 -10.26 0.40 13.13
CA PHE A 315 -9.23 -0.37 13.83
C PHE A 315 -8.56 0.48 14.92
N GLY A 316 -7.75 -0.15 15.77
CA GLY A 316 -6.89 0.53 16.73
C GLY A 316 -5.85 -0.41 17.33
N ARG A 317 -4.75 0.18 17.83
CA ARG A 317 -3.69 -0.54 18.55
C ARG A 317 -3.27 0.22 19.79
N ASP A 318 -3.19 -0.49 20.90
CA ASP A 318 -2.67 0.01 22.17
C ASP A 318 -1.18 -0.34 22.26
N GLU A 319 -0.40 0.23 21.35
CA GLU A 319 1.04 -0.01 21.24
C GLU A 319 1.77 1.33 21.30
N TYR A 320 2.73 1.45 22.22
CA TYR A 320 3.50 2.67 22.43
C TYR A 320 4.96 2.49 22.02
N HIS A 321 5.58 3.60 21.63
CA HIS A 321 7.00 3.73 21.29
C HIS A 321 7.47 2.79 20.18
N ARG A 322 6.56 2.50 19.26
CA ARG A 322 6.90 1.90 17.97
C ARG A 322 7.44 3.00 17.04
N SER A 323 8.15 2.61 15.99
CA SER A 323 8.44 3.53 14.89
C SER A 323 7.13 4.10 14.33
N ALA A 324 7.17 5.28 13.71
CA ALA A 324 6.04 5.91 13.02
C ALA A 324 6.33 6.04 11.53
N GLU A 325 6.70 4.92 10.90
CA GLU A 325 6.94 4.87 9.46
C GLU A 325 5.70 5.36 8.68
N ILE A 326 5.93 6.03 7.55
CA ILE A 326 4.85 6.41 6.64
C ILE A 326 4.10 5.15 6.22
N ASP A 327 2.77 5.19 6.35
CA ASP A 327 1.87 4.09 6.04
C ASP A 327 2.14 2.78 6.80
N GLN A 328 2.67 2.87 8.02
CA GLN A 328 2.86 1.72 8.91
C GLN A 328 1.57 0.89 9.08
N TYR A 329 0.42 1.57 9.17
CA TYR A 329 -0.89 0.95 9.20
C TYR A 329 -1.69 1.36 7.98
N ARG A 330 -2.27 0.36 7.29
CA ARG A 330 -3.07 0.55 6.07
C ARG A 330 -4.42 -0.13 6.28
N MET A 331 -5.46 0.67 6.39
CA MET A 331 -6.80 0.18 6.73
C MET A 331 -7.74 0.38 5.54
N PRO A 332 -8.27 -0.70 4.94
CA PRO A 332 -9.25 -0.59 3.87
C PRO A 332 -10.55 0.01 4.42
N VAL A 333 -11.10 0.98 3.69
CA VAL A 333 -12.36 1.66 4.02
C VAL A 333 -13.18 1.89 2.76
N SER A 334 -14.47 2.17 2.93
CA SER A 334 -15.35 2.63 1.85
C SER A 334 -15.74 4.08 2.09
N LEU A 335 -15.38 4.95 1.15
CA LEU A 335 -15.80 6.34 1.16
C LEU A 335 -17.18 6.47 0.51
N LYS A 336 -18.00 7.36 1.06
CA LYS A 336 -19.23 7.84 0.42
C LYS A 336 -18.88 8.98 -0.53
N ALA A 337 -19.67 9.16 -1.59
CA ALA A 337 -19.64 10.41 -2.35
C ALA A 337 -20.02 11.58 -1.43
N GLY A 338 -19.32 12.70 -1.58
CA GLY A 338 -19.45 13.88 -0.74
C GLY A 338 -18.66 13.76 0.57
N LYS A 339 -19.24 14.26 1.65
CA LYS A 339 -18.58 14.38 2.94
C LYS A 339 -18.43 13.02 3.63
N ASN A 340 -17.20 12.74 4.07
CA ASN A 340 -16.86 11.69 5.02
C ASN A 340 -16.25 12.33 6.28
N ILE A 341 -16.40 11.68 7.42
CA ILE A 341 -15.81 12.13 8.68
C ILE A 341 -14.74 11.14 9.10
N LEU A 342 -13.52 11.63 9.31
CA LEU A 342 -12.42 10.88 9.90
C LEU A 342 -12.31 11.31 11.36
N LEU A 343 -12.20 10.36 12.28
CA LEU A 343 -11.90 10.61 13.69
C LEU A 343 -10.71 9.74 14.10
N VAL A 344 -9.72 10.36 14.73
CA VAL A 344 -8.54 9.71 15.28
C VAL A 344 -8.52 9.97 16.77
N LYS A 345 -8.33 8.91 17.56
CA LYS A 345 -7.92 9.00 18.97
C LYS A 345 -6.43 8.72 19.03
N CYS A 346 -5.68 9.53 19.76
CA CYS A 346 -4.25 9.34 20.01
C CYS A 346 -3.98 9.41 21.52
N THR A 347 -3.32 8.40 22.08
CA THR A 347 -3.07 8.26 23.52
C THR A 347 -1.58 8.29 23.83
N GLN A 348 -1.20 9.05 24.84
CA GLN A 348 0.17 9.14 25.36
C GLN A 348 0.23 8.53 26.76
N ASN A 349 1.23 7.69 27.02
CA ASN A 349 1.43 7.01 28.31
C ASN A 349 2.26 7.87 29.28
N GLU A 350 2.63 7.30 30.43
CA GLU A 350 3.38 7.98 31.49
C GLU A 350 4.89 7.71 31.49
N GLN A 351 5.43 7.06 30.45
CA GLN A 351 6.88 6.89 30.37
C GLN A 351 7.57 8.25 30.31
N THR A 352 8.72 8.36 30.97
CA THR A 352 9.41 9.65 31.22
C THR A 352 10.74 9.77 30.48
N GLN A 353 11.19 8.73 29.80
CA GLN A 353 12.43 8.74 29.04
C GLN A 353 12.33 9.75 27.88
N ASP A 354 13.44 10.37 27.51
CA ASP A 354 13.43 11.48 26.54
C ASP A 354 12.84 11.12 25.17
N TRP A 355 12.97 9.85 24.75
CA TRP A 355 12.45 9.29 23.51
C TRP A 355 10.96 8.90 23.55
N THR A 356 10.26 9.18 24.65
CA THR A 356 8.84 8.79 24.86
C THR A 356 7.89 9.98 24.76
N LYS A 357 8.38 11.17 24.39
CA LYS A 357 7.65 12.44 24.58
C LYS A 357 6.64 12.72 23.48
N GLU A 358 6.79 12.11 22.32
CA GLU A 358 5.95 12.33 21.16
C GLU A 358 4.49 11.95 21.44
N TRP A 359 3.58 12.85 21.04
CA TRP A 359 2.14 12.64 21.09
C TRP A 359 1.55 13.15 19.79
N GLU A 360 1.70 12.32 18.76
CA GLU A 360 1.55 12.77 17.38
C GLU A 360 1.15 11.62 16.46
N PHE A 361 0.57 11.99 15.31
CA PHE A 361 0.29 11.05 14.23
C PHE A 361 0.37 11.74 12.88
N GLN A 362 0.47 10.95 11.81
CA GLN A 362 0.30 11.40 10.43
C GLN A 362 -0.77 10.54 9.75
N LEU A 363 -1.66 11.15 8.97
CA LEU A 363 -2.75 10.43 8.30
C LEU A 363 -2.96 10.93 6.88
N ARG A 364 -3.09 9.99 5.95
CA ARG A 364 -3.52 10.23 4.57
C ARG A 364 -4.58 9.25 4.11
N VAL A 365 -5.26 9.60 3.03
CA VAL A 365 -6.23 8.75 2.34
C VAL A 365 -5.72 8.44 0.94
N THR A 366 -5.69 7.16 0.57
CA THR A 366 -5.15 6.70 -0.71
C THR A 366 -6.05 5.65 -1.35
N ASP A 367 -5.79 5.29 -2.61
CA ASP A 367 -6.21 3.99 -3.13
C ASP A 367 -5.35 2.85 -2.55
N GLU A 368 -5.61 1.61 -2.96
CA GLU A 368 -4.85 0.44 -2.53
C GLU A 368 -3.38 0.48 -2.96
N GLN A 369 -3.08 1.11 -4.10
CA GLN A 369 -1.71 1.27 -4.61
C GLN A 369 -0.95 2.45 -3.96
N GLY A 370 -1.58 3.17 -3.04
CA GLY A 370 -0.98 4.32 -2.35
C GLY A 370 -1.05 5.62 -3.14
N THR A 371 -1.86 5.69 -4.21
CA THR A 371 -2.13 6.96 -4.90
C THR A 371 -2.98 7.83 -3.98
N PRO A 372 -2.56 9.08 -3.70
CA PRO A 372 -3.36 10.00 -2.90
C PRO A 372 -4.77 10.19 -3.45
N ILE A 373 -5.76 10.11 -2.56
CA ILE A 373 -7.11 10.61 -2.81
C ILE A 373 -7.17 11.96 -2.09
N VAL A 374 -7.29 13.05 -2.85
CA VAL A 374 -7.28 14.40 -2.30
C VAL A 374 -8.71 14.84 -1.97
N SER A 375 -8.91 15.42 -0.78
CA SER A 375 -10.20 16.03 -0.43
C SER A 375 -10.54 17.14 -1.42
N THR A 376 -11.75 17.11 -1.97
CA THR A 376 -12.18 18.06 -3.02
C THR A 376 -12.66 19.41 -2.48
N ARG A 377 -12.67 19.60 -1.15
CA ARG A 377 -13.03 20.84 -0.47
C ARG A 377 -12.12 21.13 0.70
#